data_AF-K0IH93-F1
#
_entry.id   AF-K0IH93-F1
#
_cell.length_a   1.000
_cell.length_b   1.000
_cell.length_c   1.000
_cell.angle_alpha   90.00
_cell.angle_beta   90.00
_cell.angle_gamma   90.00
#
_symmetry.space_group_name_H-M   'P 1'
#
loop_
_entity.id
_entity.type
_entity.pdbx_description
1 polymer ?
#
loop_
_entity_poly.entity_id
_entity_poly.type
_entity_poly.pdbx_seq_one_letter_code
_entity_poly.pdbx_strand_id
1 'polypeptide(L)' 'MRAEELANSIVRTVVTAMRDGNHNAFFAAFAPSAVLTDDGHPQSFVEWADSEIFQAHGRLDVEQENHNGLELVGPFHSDQ' A
#
# COMPACT_ATOMS: atom_id res chain seq x y z
N MET A 1 -2.50 -13.01 -4.76
CA MET A 1 -1.37 -13.48 -3.92
C MET A 1 -1.63 -13.05 -2.49
N ARG A 2 -1.30 -13.88 -1.51
CA ARG A 2 -1.43 -13.48 -0.09
C ARG A 2 -0.21 -12.67 0.33
N ALA A 3 -0.38 -11.72 1.26
CA ALA A 3 0.74 -10.86 1.65
C ALA A 3 1.91 -11.67 2.23
N GLU A 4 1.63 -12.79 2.91
CA GLU A 4 2.64 -13.65 3.53
C GLU A 4 3.55 -14.33 2.49
N GLU A 5 3.14 -14.36 1.23
CA GLU A 5 3.88 -14.93 0.09
C GLU A 5 4.84 -13.92 -0.54
N LEU A 6 4.67 -12.61 -0.28
CA LEU A 6 5.50 -11.54 -0.87
C LEU A 6 6.96 -11.68 -0.46
N ALA A 7 7.89 -11.59 -1.41
CA ALA A 7 9.31 -11.82 -1.17
C ALA A 7 9.95 -10.74 -0.28
N ASN A 8 9.55 -9.47 -0.45
CA ASN A 8 10.10 -8.37 0.31
C ASN A 8 9.35 -8.16 1.64
N SER A 9 10.07 -8.25 2.75
CA SER A 9 9.49 -8.13 4.10
C SER A 9 8.90 -6.73 4.41
N ILE A 10 9.47 -5.66 3.85
CA ILE A 10 8.95 -4.30 4.04
C ILE A 10 7.65 -4.12 3.25
N VAL A 11 7.62 -4.56 1.99
CA VAL A 11 6.41 -4.50 1.16
C VAL A 11 5.30 -5.40 1.74
N ARG A 12 5.65 -6.58 2.27
CA ARG A 12 4.73 -7.42 3.05
C ARG A 12 4.12 -6.67 4.24
N THR A 13 4.93 -5.90 4.95
CA THR A 13 4.48 -5.08 6.10
C THR A 13 3.46 -4.04 5.63
N VAL A 14 3.71 -3.37 4.51
CA VAL A 14 2.77 -2.39 3.92
C VAL A 14 1.42 -3.04 3.61
N VAL A 15 1.41 -4.13 2.84
CA VAL A 15 0.16 -4.80 2.42
C VAL A 15 -0.60 -5.37 3.63
N THR A 16 0.12 -5.91 4.62
CA THR A 16 -0.50 -6.40 5.86
C THR A 16 -1.09 -5.24 6.67
N ALA A 17 -0.38 -4.13 6.79
CA ALA A 17 -0.85 -2.95 7.52
C ALA A 17 -2.09 -2.32 6.87
N MET A 18 -2.18 -2.28 5.53
CA MET A 18 -3.38 -1.85 4.82
C MET A 18 -4.58 -2.73 5.19
N ARG A 19 -4.42 -4.05 5.05
CA ARG A 19 -5.48 -5.02 5.36
C ARG A 19 -5.96 -4.94 6.82
N ASP A 20 -5.04 -4.72 7.75
CA ASP A 20 -5.34 -4.69 9.18
C ASP A 20 -5.73 -3.29 9.69
N GLY A 21 -5.74 -2.26 8.82
CA GLY A 21 -6.00 -0.87 9.20
C GLY A 21 -4.94 -0.27 10.13
N ASN A 22 -3.72 -0.80 10.14
CA ASN A 22 -2.67 -0.43 11.07
C ASN A 22 -1.87 0.79 10.56
N HIS A 23 -2.33 1.98 10.91
CA HIS A 23 -1.72 3.25 10.51
C HIS A 23 -0.23 3.34 10.85
N ASN A 24 0.12 2.97 12.08
CA ASN A 24 1.49 3.09 12.57
C ASN A 24 2.45 2.18 11.79
N ALA A 25 2.06 0.92 11.57
CA ALA A 25 2.89 -0.02 10.81
C ALA A 25 3.00 0.40 9.33
N PHE A 26 1.92 0.93 8.75
CA PHE A 26 1.91 1.40 7.37
C PHE A 26 2.91 2.56 7.19
N PHE A 27 2.76 3.66 7.93
CA PHE A 27 3.63 4.83 7.76
C PHE A 27 5.08 4.58 8.18
N ALA A 28 5.34 3.70 9.15
CA ALA A 28 6.70 3.34 9.55
C ALA A 28 7.49 2.60 8.46
N ALA A 29 6.81 1.99 7.47
CA ALA A 29 7.46 1.31 6.36
C ALA A 29 7.98 2.26 5.26
N PHE A 30 7.57 3.53 5.29
CA PHE A 30 7.94 4.51 4.28
C PHE A 30 9.03 5.47 4.76
N ALA A 31 9.90 5.87 3.83
CA ALA A 31 10.81 6.98 4.08
C ALA A 31 10.02 8.30 4.18
N PRO A 32 10.51 9.31 4.93
CA PRO A 32 9.88 10.63 5.00
C PRO A 32 9.73 11.33 3.64
N SER A 33 10.52 10.92 2.65
CA SER A 33 10.50 11.43 1.27
C SER A 33 9.68 10.56 0.31
N ALA A 34 8.83 9.67 0.82
CA ALA A 34 7.94 8.87 -0.02
C ALA A 34 7.01 9.79 -0.83
N VAL A 35 6.84 9.45 -2.11
CA VAL A 35 5.99 10.20 -3.03
C VAL A 35 4.87 9.29 -3.49
N LEU A 36 3.65 9.83 -3.49
CA LEU A 36 2.51 9.22 -4.12
C LEU A 36 2.18 10.00 -5.40
N THR A 37 1.88 9.27 -6.47
CA THR A 37 1.36 9.84 -7.71
C THR A 37 0.10 9.12 -8.13
N ASP A 38 -0.88 9.87 -8.60
CA ASP A 38 -2.10 9.36 -9.22
C ASP A 38 -2.18 9.89 -10.66
N ASP A 39 -2.31 8.99 -11.64
CA ASP A 39 -2.20 9.30 -13.07
C ASP A 39 -1.02 10.23 -13.42
N GLY A 40 0.13 9.98 -12.79
CA GLY A 40 1.36 10.75 -13.00
C GLY A 40 1.43 12.11 -12.29
N HIS A 41 0.38 12.50 -11.55
CA HIS A 41 0.34 13.75 -10.78
C HIS A 41 0.67 13.49 -9.31
N PRO A 42 1.58 14.25 -8.68
CA PRO A 42 1.85 14.12 -7.26
C PRO A 42 0.59 14.35 -6.42
N GLN A 43 0.38 13.47 -5.44
CA GLN A 43 -0.69 13.56 -4.46
C GLN A 43 -0.10 13.63 -3.05
N SER A 44 -0.88 14.17 -2.11
CA SER A 44 -0.54 14.12 -0.69
C SER A 44 -0.63 12.67 -0.20
N PHE A 45 0.52 12.05 0.08
CA PHE A 45 0.57 10.65 0.47
C PHE A 45 -0.24 10.37 1.76
N VAL A 46 -0.13 11.26 2.76
CA VAL A 46 -0.81 11.09 4.05
C VAL A 46 -2.32 11.24 3.89
N GLU A 47 -2.78 12.31 3.23
CA GLU A 47 -4.21 12.54 3.04
C GLU A 47 -4.87 11.45 2.20
N TRP A 48 -4.17 10.98 1.16
CA TRP A 48 -4.65 9.87 0.34
C TRP A 48 -4.73 8.57 1.14
N ALA A 49 -3.70 8.23 1.93
CA ALA A 49 -3.72 7.01 2.73
C ALA A 49 -4.84 7.04 3.78
N ASP A 50 -5.03 8.18 4.44
CA ASP A 50 -6.13 8.39 5.40
C ASP A 50 -7.51 8.22 4.74
N SER A 51 -7.74 8.81 3.56
CA SER A 51 -9.00 8.68 2.82
C SER A 51 -9.22 7.27 2.27
N GLU A 52 -8.28 6.80 1.46
CA GLU A 52 -8.49 5.63 0.59
C GLU A 52 -8.20 4.32 1.29
N ILE A 53 -7.21 4.26 2.16
CA ILE A 53 -6.85 3.02 2.87
C ILE A 53 -7.62 2.93 4.18
N PHE A 54 -7.56 3.97 5.01
CA PHE A 54 -8.01 3.85 6.39
C PHE A 54 -9.49 4.16 6.60
N GLN A 55 -10.02 5.22 5.97
CA GLN A 55 -11.46 5.53 6.06
C GLN A 55 -12.29 4.63 5.15
N ALA A 56 -11.82 4.36 3.93
CA ALA A 56 -12.54 3.55 2.95
C ALA A 56 -12.18 2.06 2.98
N HIS A 57 -11.44 1.58 3.98
CA HIS A 57 -10.97 0.19 4.10
C HIS A 57 -10.28 -0.33 2.82
N GLY A 58 -9.47 0.53 2.21
CA GLY A 58 -8.76 0.25 0.98
C GLY A 58 -7.71 -0.85 1.13
N ARG A 59 -7.65 -1.74 0.14
CA ARG A 59 -6.70 -2.84 0.07
C ARG A 59 -6.23 -3.07 -1.36
N LEU A 60 -4.99 -3.51 -1.48
CA LEU A 60 -4.43 -3.96 -2.75
C LEU A 60 -4.54 -5.49 -2.84
N ASP A 61 -5.33 -5.99 -3.79
CA ASP A 61 -5.36 -7.42 -4.10
C ASP A 61 -4.23 -7.74 -5.07
N VAL A 62 -3.08 -8.17 -4.52
CA VAL A 62 -1.86 -8.35 -5.32
C VAL A 62 -2.01 -9.48 -6.33
N GLU A 63 -1.84 -9.19 -7.61
CA GLU A 63 -1.85 -10.17 -8.70
C GLU A 63 -0.44 -10.50 -9.20
N GLN A 64 0.44 -9.49 -9.23
CA GLN A 64 1.82 -9.62 -9.70
C GLN A 64 2.80 -8.94 -8.74
N GLU A 65 3.95 -9.58 -8.56
CA GLU A 65 5.09 -9.07 -7.81
C GLU A 65 6.30 -9.02 -8.75
N ASN A 66 6.86 -7.83 -8.95
CA ASN A 66 7.97 -7.57 -9.86
C ASN A 66 9.18 -6.96 -9.10
N HIS A 67 10.30 -6.80 -9.79
CA HIS A 67 11.49 -6.11 -9.28
C HIS A 67 11.97 -6.62 -7.91
N ASN A 68 12.03 -7.95 -7.74
CA ASN A 68 12.40 -8.61 -6.47
C ASN A 68 11.50 -8.19 -5.29
N GLY A 69 10.21 -7.99 -5.54
CA GLY A 69 9.23 -7.65 -4.53
C GLY A 69 9.11 -6.18 -4.19
N LEU A 70 9.64 -5.31 -5.04
CA LEU A 70 9.59 -3.85 -4.86
C LEU A 70 8.52 -3.16 -5.71
N GLU A 71 7.89 -3.91 -6.61
CA GLU A 71 6.76 -3.43 -7.40
C GLU A 71 5.62 -4.43 -7.29
N LEU A 72 4.43 -3.94 -6.94
CA LEU A 72 3.21 -4.72 -6.88
C LEU A 72 2.20 -4.17 -7.88
N VAL A 73 1.51 -5.08 -8.57
CA VAL A 73 0.41 -4.74 -9.47
C VAL A 73 -0.80 -5.58 -9.10
N GLY A 74 -1.96 -4.93 -9.06
CA GLY A 74 -3.24 -5.57 -8.79
C GLY A 74 -4.34 -4.52 -8.63
N PRO A 75 -5.62 -4.95 -8.63
CA PRO A 75 -6.73 -4.05 -8.37
C PRO A 75 -6.67 -3.52 -6.92
N PHE A 76 -6.96 -2.23 -6.80
CA PHE A 76 -7.22 -1.59 -5.50
C PHE A 76 -8.73 -1.62 -5.26
N HIS A 77 -9.12 -2.07 -4.07
CA HIS A 77 -10.52 -2.14 -3.65
C HIS A 77 -10.71 -1.31 -2.38
N SER A 78 -11.76 -0.49 -2.36
CA SER A 78 -12.23 0.23 -1.19
C SER A 78 -13.75 0.09 -1.10
N ASP A 79 -14.33 0.55 0.02
CA ASP A 79 -15.77 0.52 0.27
C ASP A 79 -16.54 1.67 -0.42
N GLN A 80 -15.87 2.48 -1.25
CA GLN A 80 -16.47 3.58 -2.00
C GLN A 80 -17.11 3.14 -3.32
#